data_AF-A0A1R0WRP1-F1
#
_entry.id   AF-A0A1R0WRP1-F1
#
_cell.length_a   1.000
_cell.length_b   1.000
_cell.length_c   1.000
_cell.angle_alpha   90.00
_cell.angle_beta   90.00
_cell.angle_gamma   90.00
#
_symmetry.space_group_name_H-M   'P 1'
#
loop_
_entity.id
_entity.type
_entity.pdbx_description
1 polymer ?
#
loop_
_entity_poly.entity_id
_entity_poly.type
_entity_poly.pdbx_seq_one_letter_code
_entity_poly.pdbx_strand_id
1 'polypeptide(L)'
;MNSIKQYGWNENWSTKWNEKWSHAEDKQFIPGRIVGDFGSKYKVLTDVGETWGELAGKLRHTFVASGDFPAIGDWVALAMQDGGEHGIIHGVLPRQSVISRKVAGNTQDEQIVASNVDTLFLVSALNDDFNVRRMERYLIMAWNSGANPVILLTKADLCPDADSKIAEMESAAPGVSVHAVSALQDEGREKLLPYIGEGQTVALTGSSGCGKSTMVNWLCGKNLQITQDVREGDSRGRHTTTHRELFVLPDGGIIVDTPGMRELQLWEDEGGLDLAFSDISGLAIKCRFSNCSHEREEGCAVLEAVQTGELEEKRLINYRKTQREVLYQNNKEAKLKRKSAASTKVSSSRTRGYGWRKELDEY
;
A
#
# COMPACT_ATOMS: atom_id res chain seq x y z
N MET A 1 18.94 -7.93 -22.28
CA MET A 1 18.75 -9.10 -21.41
C MET A 1 18.16 -8.57 -20.12
N ASN A 2 16.90 -8.88 -19.85
CA ASN A 2 16.24 -8.46 -18.60
C ASN A 2 16.72 -9.41 -17.51
N SER A 3 17.69 -9.00 -16.69
CA SER A 3 18.11 -9.82 -15.55
C SER A 3 17.10 -9.70 -14.43
N ILE A 4 16.90 -10.79 -13.69
CA ILE A 4 16.05 -10.80 -12.50
C ILE A 4 16.51 -9.79 -11.42
N LYS A 5 17.79 -9.38 -11.45
CA LYS A 5 18.36 -8.31 -10.61
C LYS A 5 17.73 -6.94 -10.88
N GLN A 6 17.47 -6.60 -12.14
CA GLN A 6 16.78 -5.34 -12.50
C GLN A 6 15.36 -5.31 -11.91
N TYR A 7 14.80 -6.50 -11.67
CA TYR A 7 13.51 -6.69 -11.03
C TYR A 7 13.63 -6.92 -9.52
N GLY A 8 14.75 -6.55 -8.88
CA GLY A 8 14.89 -6.50 -7.42
C GLY A 8 15.45 -7.75 -6.76
N TRP A 9 15.95 -8.72 -7.53
CA TRP A 9 16.66 -9.85 -6.93
C TRP A 9 18.00 -9.41 -6.34
N ASN A 10 18.25 -9.77 -5.08
CA ASN A 10 19.43 -9.35 -4.33
C ASN A 10 19.93 -10.48 -3.39
N GLU A 11 20.95 -10.19 -2.59
CA GLU A 11 21.55 -11.16 -1.67
C GLU A 11 20.57 -11.69 -0.62
N ASN A 12 19.68 -10.85 -0.09
CA ASN A 12 18.66 -11.27 0.88
C ASN A 12 17.71 -12.32 0.26
N TRP A 13 17.27 -12.10 -0.98
CA TRP A 13 16.47 -13.09 -1.71
C TRP A 13 17.25 -14.37 -2.02
N SER A 14 18.54 -14.24 -2.34
CA SER A 14 19.43 -15.37 -2.57
C SER A 14 19.62 -16.22 -1.30
N THR A 15 19.75 -15.60 -0.13
CA THR A 15 19.80 -16.29 1.17
C THR A 15 18.50 -17.03 1.46
N LYS A 16 17.34 -16.36 1.37
CA LYS A 16 16.01 -16.98 1.56
C LYS A 16 15.76 -18.13 0.58
N TRP A 17 16.23 -17.98 -0.65
CA TRP A 17 16.17 -19.02 -1.67
C TRP A 17 16.98 -20.25 -1.27
N ASN A 18 18.24 -20.04 -0.87
CA ASN A 18 19.12 -21.12 -0.45
C ASN A 18 18.60 -21.82 0.80
N GLU A 19 18.09 -21.10 1.79
CA GLU A 19 17.50 -21.72 2.99
C GLU A 19 16.32 -22.64 2.66
N LYS A 20 15.44 -22.21 1.74
CA LYS A 20 14.23 -22.95 1.40
C LYS A 20 14.44 -24.09 0.40
N TRP A 21 15.39 -23.93 -0.53
CA TRP A 21 15.55 -24.83 -1.68
C TRP A 21 16.92 -25.52 -1.80
N SER A 22 17.86 -25.28 -0.87
CA SER A 22 19.17 -25.99 -0.82
C SER A 22 19.07 -27.51 -0.76
N HIS A 23 17.95 -28.05 -0.24
CA HIS A 23 17.74 -29.48 -0.02
C HIS A 23 16.84 -30.12 -1.10
N ALA A 24 16.50 -29.41 -2.16
CA ALA A 24 15.68 -29.93 -3.25
C ALA A 24 16.55 -30.73 -4.25
N GLU A 25 16.99 -31.93 -3.86
CA GLU A 25 17.96 -32.74 -4.62
C GLU A 25 17.43 -33.25 -5.99
N ASP A 26 16.11 -33.28 -6.21
CA ASP A 26 15.51 -33.94 -7.39
C ASP A 26 14.95 -32.99 -8.48
N LYS A 27 14.89 -31.67 -8.23
CA LYS A 27 14.33 -30.72 -9.20
C LYS A 27 15.14 -29.43 -9.26
N GLN A 28 15.62 -29.09 -10.46
CA GLN A 28 16.28 -27.82 -10.73
C GLN A 28 15.23 -26.71 -10.82
N PHE A 29 14.98 -26.03 -9.70
CA PHE A 29 14.15 -24.84 -9.68
C PHE A 29 14.97 -23.60 -10.03
N ILE A 30 14.35 -22.65 -10.71
CA ILE A 30 14.89 -21.32 -10.96
C ILE A 30 14.01 -20.27 -10.29
N PRO A 31 14.59 -19.16 -9.78
CA PRO A 31 13.81 -18.07 -9.25
C PRO A 31 13.10 -17.31 -10.37
N GLY A 32 11.89 -16.85 -10.07
CA GLY A 32 11.15 -15.93 -10.93
C GLY A 32 10.36 -14.92 -10.14
N ARG A 33 10.09 -13.74 -10.73
CA ARG A 33 9.19 -12.74 -10.17
C ARG A 33 7.86 -12.76 -10.90
N ILE A 34 6.75 -12.76 -10.18
CA ILE A 34 5.44 -12.58 -10.80
C ILE A 34 5.29 -11.12 -11.23
N VAL A 35 5.21 -10.90 -12.53
CA VAL A 35 5.07 -9.59 -13.15
C VAL A 35 3.67 -9.33 -13.69
N GLY A 36 2.83 -10.36 -13.78
CA GLY A 36 1.42 -10.23 -14.14
C GLY A 36 0.55 -11.38 -13.65
N ASP A 37 -0.71 -11.07 -13.37
CA ASP A 37 -1.73 -11.98 -12.87
C ASP A 37 -2.91 -12.03 -13.85
N PHE A 38 -3.13 -13.21 -14.43
CA PHE A 38 -4.18 -13.51 -15.41
C PHE A 38 -5.16 -14.57 -14.88
N GLY A 39 -5.28 -14.70 -13.55
CA GLY A 39 -6.19 -15.62 -12.88
C GLY A 39 -5.63 -17.04 -12.77
N SER A 40 -5.72 -17.83 -13.85
CA SER A 40 -5.25 -19.22 -13.84
C SER A 40 -3.77 -19.38 -14.23
N LYS A 41 -3.19 -18.32 -14.81
CA LYS A 41 -1.80 -18.25 -15.22
C LYS A 41 -1.16 -16.96 -14.73
N TYR A 42 0.13 -17.01 -14.49
CA TYR A 42 0.95 -15.89 -14.08
C TYR A 42 1.98 -15.60 -15.15
N LYS A 43 2.24 -14.32 -15.41
CA LYS A 43 3.40 -13.92 -16.18
C LYS A 43 4.58 -13.83 -15.21
N VAL A 44 5.64 -14.59 -15.46
CA VAL A 44 6.80 -14.68 -14.59
C VAL A 44 8.05 -14.25 -15.33
N LEU A 45 8.83 -13.36 -14.74
CA LEU A 45 10.15 -13.02 -15.23
C LEU A 45 11.22 -13.85 -14.52
N THR A 46 12.14 -14.40 -15.29
CA THR A 46 13.31 -15.15 -14.82
C THR A 46 14.58 -14.58 -15.47
N ASP A 47 15.76 -15.07 -15.09
CA ASP A 47 17.01 -14.68 -15.76
C ASP A 47 17.10 -15.12 -17.23
N VAL A 48 16.28 -16.09 -17.66
CA VAL A 48 16.21 -16.54 -19.06
C VAL A 48 15.16 -15.77 -19.87
N GLY A 49 14.38 -14.89 -19.23
CA GLY A 49 13.34 -14.09 -19.86
C GLY A 49 11.96 -14.28 -19.21
N GLU A 50 10.94 -13.75 -19.90
CA GLU A 50 9.55 -13.89 -19.49
C GLU A 50 8.97 -15.24 -19.92
N THR A 51 8.21 -15.87 -19.03
CA THR A 51 7.53 -17.14 -19.27
C THR A 51 6.14 -17.15 -18.63
N TRP A 52 5.29 -18.09 -19.06
CA TRP A 52 4.02 -18.36 -18.42
C TRP A 52 4.19 -19.37 -17.29
N GLY A 53 3.73 -19.00 -16.10
CA GLY A 53 3.76 -19.83 -14.89
C GLY A 53 2.37 -20.35 -14.51
N GLU A 54 2.26 -21.63 -14.16
CA GLU A 54 1.05 -22.20 -13.55
C GLU A 54 1.36 -22.85 -12.21
N LEU A 55 0.43 -22.74 -11.27
CA LEU A 55 0.56 -23.41 -9.97
C LEU A 55 0.59 -24.93 -10.12
N ALA A 56 1.58 -25.57 -9.49
CA ALA A 56 1.62 -27.01 -9.33
C ALA A 56 0.33 -27.52 -8.68
N GLY A 57 -0.20 -28.66 -9.13
CA GLY A 57 -1.45 -29.21 -8.60
C GLY A 57 -1.45 -29.39 -7.07
N LYS A 58 -0.32 -29.77 -6.48
CA LYS A 58 -0.17 -29.86 -5.01
C LYS A 58 -0.44 -28.52 -4.32
N LEU A 59 0.08 -27.40 -4.83
CA LEU A 59 -0.15 -26.08 -4.27
C LEU A 59 -1.61 -25.63 -4.42
N ARG A 60 -2.27 -25.96 -5.53
CA ARG A 60 -3.70 -25.66 -5.71
C ARG A 60 -4.60 -26.31 -4.65
N HIS A 61 -4.15 -27.43 -4.07
CA HIS A 61 -4.86 -28.11 -2.99
C HIS A 61 -4.43 -27.67 -1.59
N THR A 62 -3.19 -27.19 -1.43
CA THR A 62 -2.67 -26.68 -0.14
C THR A 62 -3.09 -25.24 0.12
N PHE A 63 -3.23 -24.42 -0.93
CA PHE A 63 -3.68 -23.04 -0.82
C PHE A 63 -5.20 -23.02 -0.66
N VAL A 64 -5.65 -22.77 0.57
CA VAL A 64 -7.06 -22.78 0.93
C VAL A 64 -7.58 -21.35 1.07
N ALA A 65 -6.72 -20.41 1.48
CA ALA A 65 -7.07 -19.00 1.60
C ALA A 65 -6.58 -18.20 0.38
N SER A 66 -7.33 -17.17 0.01
CA SER A 66 -6.97 -16.22 -1.07
C SER A 66 -5.60 -15.55 -0.86
N GLY A 67 -5.12 -15.46 0.38
CA GLY A 67 -3.79 -14.97 0.72
C GLY A 67 -2.63 -15.92 0.41
N ASP A 68 -2.91 -17.22 0.20
CA ASP A 68 -1.87 -18.21 -0.10
C ASP A 68 -1.50 -18.23 -1.59
N PHE A 69 -2.42 -17.74 -2.45
CA PHE A 69 -2.18 -17.69 -3.88
C PHE A 69 -1.10 -16.67 -4.23
N PRO A 70 -0.27 -16.94 -5.24
CA PRO A 70 0.72 -15.99 -5.70
C PRO A 70 0.08 -14.70 -6.21
N ALA A 71 0.75 -13.59 -5.94
CA ALA A 71 0.36 -12.24 -6.33
C ALA A 71 1.51 -11.54 -7.06
N ILE A 72 1.21 -10.40 -7.69
CA ILE A 72 2.23 -9.61 -8.38
C ILE A 72 3.28 -9.12 -7.40
N GLY A 73 4.54 -9.24 -7.80
CA GLY A 73 5.70 -8.92 -6.98
C GLY A 73 6.24 -10.12 -6.20
N ASP A 74 5.52 -11.25 -6.13
CA ASP A 74 6.00 -12.45 -5.48
C ASP A 74 7.22 -13.04 -6.16
N TRP A 75 8.14 -13.54 -5.35
CA TRP A 75 9.25 -14.37 -5.78
C TRP A 75 8.85 -15.83 -5.67
N VAL A 76 9.02 -16.58 -6.74
CA VAL A 76 8.52 -17.94 -6.90
C VAL A 76 9.62 -18.88 -7.37
N ALA A 77 9.49 -20.16 -6.99
CA ALA A 77 10.31 -21.25 -7.51
C ALA A 77 9.62 -21.87 -8.72
N LEU A 78 10.26 -21.79 -9.89
CA LEU A 78 9.75 -22.36 -11.14
C LEU A 78 10.56 -23.58 -11.55
N ALA A 79 9.86 -24.64 -11.94
CA ALA A 79 10.44 -25.70 -12.78
C ALA A 79 10.05 -25.43 -14.23
N MET A 80 11.01 -25.13 -15.09
CA MET A 80 10.75 -24.94 -16.51
C MET A 80 10.36 -26.27 -17.16
N GLN A 81 9.44 -26.21 -18.11
CA GLN A 81 8.98 -27.33 -18.94
C GLN A 81 9.11 -26.95 -20.41
N ASP A 82 8.97 -27.94 -21.30
CA ASP A 82 8.85 -27.75 -22.75
C ASP A 82 9.90 -26.81 -23.36
N GLY A 83 11.17 -27.01 -22.99
CA GLY A 83 12.28 -26.23 -23.53
C GLY A 83 12.34 -24.76 -23.07
N GLY A 84 11.52 -24.35 -22.11
CA GLY A 84 11.52 -23.00 -21.51
C GLY A 84 10.28 -22.16 -21.79
N GLU A 85 9.31 -22.67 -22.55
CA GLU A 85 8.10 -21.91 -22.92
C GLU A 85 7.08 -21.77 -21.78
N HIS A 86 7.11 -22.70 -20.82
CA HIS A 86 6.20 -22.73 -19.69
C HIS A 86 6.92 -23.16 -18.41
N GLY A 87 6.43 -22.70 -17.26
CA GLY A 87 6.95 -23.04 -15.95
C GLY A 87 5.87 -23.47 -14.98
N ILE A 88 6.22 -24.43 -14.12
CA ILE A 88 5.36 -24.84 -13.00
C ILE A 88 5.87 -24.17 -11.73
N ILE A 89 5.00 -23.39 -11.08
CA ILE A 89 5.27 -22.73 -9.80
C ILE A 89 5.15 -23.77 -8.68
N HIS A 90 6.25 -24.01 -8.00
CA HIS A 90 6.38 -25.00 -6.92
C HIS A 90 6.41 -24.41 -5.52
N GLY A 91 6.55 -23.09 -5.41
CA GLY A 91 6.38 -22.37 -4.15
C GLY A 91 6.62 -20.88 -4.29
N VAL A 92 6.20 -20.15 -3.25
CA VAL A 92 6.39 -18.71 -3.10
C VAL A 92 7.39 -18.47 -1.96
N LEU A 93 8.33 -17.54 -2.11
CA LEU A 93 9.19 -17.09 -1.02
C LEU A 93 8.41 -16.20 -0.03
N PRO A 94 8.85 -16.10 1.23
CA PRO A 94 8.19 -15.25 2.22
C PRO A 94 8.14 -13.78 1.76
N ARG A 95 6.93 -13.19 1.81
CA ARG A 95 6.67 -11.81 1.39
C ARG A 95 7.22 -10.83 2.42
N GLN A 96 7.84 -9.75 1.96
CA GLN A 96 8.32 -8.66 2.82
C GLN A 96 7.25 -7.59 3.06
N SER A 97 6.34 -7.45 2.11
CA SER A 97 5.16 -6.60 2.23
C SER A 97 3.99 -7.21 1.45
N VAL A 98 2.78 -6.90 1.89
CA VAL A 98 1.53 -7.41 1.34
C VAL A 98 0.51 -6.29 1.28
N ILE A 99 0.13 -5.89 0.07
CA ILE A 99 -0.97 -4.95 -0.14
C ILE A 99 -2.18 -5.77 -0.56
N SER A 100 -3.22 -5.74 0.26
CA SER A 100 -4.44 -6.51 0.08
C SER A 100 -5.68 -5.63 0.05
N ARG A 101 -6.78 -6.21 -0.43
CA ARG A 101 -8.11 -5.61 -0.41
C ARG A 101 -9.15 -6.68 -0.11
N LYS A 102 -10.27 -6.30 0.50
CA LYS A 102 -11.45 -7.19 0.57
C LYS A 102 -12.12 -7.27 -0.80
N VAL A 103 -12.52 -8.48 -1.19
CA VAL A 103 -13.36 -8.68 -2.38
C VAL A 103 -14.80 -8.30 -2.03
N ALA A 104 -15.50 -7.58 -2.91
CA ALA A 104 -16.92 -7.28 -2.72
C ALA A 104 -17.75 -8.57 -2.84
N GLY A 105 -18.43 -9.00 -1.76
CA GLY A 105 -19.23 -10.22 -1.72
C GLY A 105 -19.54 -10.70 -0.30
N ASN A 106 -20.23 -11.86 -0.20
CA ASN A 106 -20.62 -12.49 1.08
C ASN A 106 -19.47 -13.19 1.82
N THR A 107 -18.30 -13.30 1.23
CA THR A 107 -17.12 -13.88 1.89
C THR A 107 -16.15 -12.76 2.30
N GLN A 108 -15.62 -12.84 3.52
CA GLN A 108 -14.62 -11.90 4.05
C GLN A 108 -13.24 -12.09 3.41
N ASP A 109 -13.17 -12.58 2.17
CA ASP A 109 -11.93 -13.05 1.59
C ASP A 109 -11.04 -11.87 1.19
N GLU A 110 -9.85 -11.87 1.80
CA GLU A 110 -8.77 -10.95 1.51
C GLU A 110 -8.09 -11.34 0.20
N GLN A 111 -8.08 -10.46 -0.79
CA GLN A 111 -7.34 -10.62 -2.03
C GLN A 111 -6.05 -9.81 -1.97
N ILE A 112 -4.92 -10.47 -2.15
CA ILE A 112 -3.64 -9.79 -2.31
C ILE A 112 -3.58 -9.15 -3.70
N VAL A 113 -3.26 -7.87 -3.71
CA VAL A 113 -3.17 -7.03 -4.90
C VAL A 113 -1.72 -6.94 -5.38
N ALA A 114 -0.79 -6.80 -4.45
CA ALA A 114 0.64 -6.73 -4.70
C ALA A 114 1.44 -7.19 -3.47
N SER A 115 2.65 -7.66 -3.68
CA SER A 115 3.60 -8.03 -2.63
C SER A 115 5.00 -7.53 -2.93
N ASN A 116 5.87 -7.51 -1.91
CA ASN A 116 7.27 -7.09 -2.04
C ASN A 116 7.41 -5.70 -2.69
N VAL A 117 6.51 -4.79 -2.28
CA VAL A 117 6.57 -3.36 -2.52
C VAL A 117 7.40 -2.72 -1.41
N ASP A 118 8.48 -2.03 -1.78
CA ASP A 118 9.36 -1.34 -0.84
C ASP A 118 8.76 -0.01 -0.40
N THR A 119 8.23 0.78 -1.34
CA THR A 119 7.62 2.10 -1.08
C THR A 119 6.20 2.19 -1.63
N LEU A 120 5.26 2.63 -0.78
CA LEU A 120 3.90 2.93 -1.20
C LEU A 120 3.68 4.44 -1.23
N PHE A 121 3.56 4.99 -2.44
CA PHE A 121 3.24 6.39 -2.64
C PHE A 121 1.75 6.64 -2.38
N LEU A 122 1.48 7.48 -1.38
CA LEU A 122 0.15 7.92 -0.99
C LEU A 122 -0.15 9.24 -1.68
N VAL A 123 -0.98 9.18 -2.73
CA VAL A 123 -1.19 10.27 -3.67
C VAL A 123 -2.45 11.04 -3.32
N SER A 124 -2.30 12.35 -3.11
CA SER A 124 -3.41 13.30 -2.95
C SER A 124 -3.16 14.51 -3.84
N ALA A 125 -4.20 15.02 -4.51
CA ALA A 125 -4.04 16.21 -5.35
C ALA A 125 -4.19 17.50 -4.54
N LEU A 126 -3.37 18.51 -4.86
CA LEU A 126 -3.43 19.86 -4.30
C LEU A 126 -4.56 20.68 -4.94
N ASN A 127 -5.77 20.15 -4.87
CA ASN A 127 -7.03 20.81 -5.24
C ASN A 127 -8.10 20.42 -4.21
N ASP A 128 -9.37 20.37 -4.59
CA ASP A 128 -10.47 19.95 -3.70
C ASP A 128 -10.33 18.52 -3.14
N ASP A 129 -9.38 17.72 -3.65
CA ASP A 129 -9.05 16.39 -3.13
C ASP A 129 -8.18 16.42 -1.86
N PHE A 130 -7.48 17.52 -1.56
CA PHE A 130 -6.56 17.61 -0.44
C PHE A 130 -7.30 17.32 0.88
N ASN A 131 -6.98 16.18 1.50
CA ASN A 131 -7.69 15.70 2.68
C ASN A 131 -6.76 14.96 3.64
N VAL A 132 -6.37 15.65 4.71
CA VAL A 132 -5.50 15.14 5.77
C VAL A 132 -6.08 13.88 6.42
N ARG A 133 -7.38 13.86 6.74
CA ARG A 133 -8.02 12.70 7.39
C ARG A 133 -8.02 11.46 6.52
N ARG A 134 -8.17 11.64 5.21
CA ARG A 134 -8.07 10.52 4.25
C ARG A 134 -6.63 10.01 4.20
N MET A 135 -5.65 10.91 4.23
CA MET A 135 -4.23 10.54 4.24
C MET A 135 -3.86 9.74 5.49
N GLU A 136 -4.34 10.13 6.67
CA GLU A 136 -4.13 9.38 7.93
C GLU A 136 -4.58 7.92 7.81
N ARG A 137 -5.73 7.67 7.15
CA ARG A 137 -6.22 6.31 6.91
C ARG A 137 -5.33 5.55 5.91
N TYR A 138 -4.84 6.21 4.85
CA TYR A 138 -3.92 5.57 3.90
C TYR A 138 -2.58 5.21 4.54
N LEU A 139 -2.11 6.02 5.48
CA LEU A 139 -0.90 5.75 6.25
C LEU A 139 -1.03 4.46 7.05
N ILE A 140 -2.16 4.27 7.74
CA ILE A 140 -2.44 3.02 8.47
C ILE A 140 -2.30 1.83 7.53
N MET A 141 -2.99 1.86 6.38
CA MET A 141 -2.91 0.79 5.38
C MET A 141 -1.48 0.55 4.88
N ALA A 142 -0.70 1.60 4.61
CA ALA A 142 0.68 1.47 4.16
C ALA A 142 1.54 0.75 5.22
N TRP A 143 1.46 1.18 6.48
CA TRP A 143 2.19 0.53 7.57
C TRP A 143 1.77 -0.92 7.75
N ASN A 144 0.47 -1.22 7.62
CA ASN A 144 -0.06 -2.58 7.73
C ASN A 144 0.46 -3.48 6.62
N SER A 145 0.69 -2.93 5.43
CA SER A 145 1.25 -3.67 4.31
C SER A 145 2.73 -4.03 4.51
N GLY A 146 3.45 -3.33 5.40
CA GLY A 146 4.90 -3.45 5.54
C GLY A 146 5.70 -2.60 4.54
N ALA A 147 5.05 -1.94 3.57
CA ALA A 147 5.70 -0.99 2.67
C ALA A 147 5.98 0.34 3.38
N ASN A 148 7.06 1.02 3.00
CA ASN A 148 7.39 2.35 3.49
C ASN A 148 6.46 3.41 2.86
N PRO A 149 5.65 4.16 3.63
CA PRO A 149 4.80 5.21 3.06
C PRO A 149 5.60 6.45 2.68
N VAL A 150 5.23 7.06 1.55
CA VAL A 150 5.67 8.40 1.15
C VAL A 150 4.47 9.16 0.60
N ILE A 151 4.24 10.39 1.08
CA ILE A 151 3.09 11.19 0.66
C ILE A 151 3.47 12.02 -0.56
N LEU A 152 2.68 11.90 -1.63
CA LEU A 152 2.83 12.70 -2.85
C LEU A 152 1.65 13.65 -3.00
N LEU A 153 1.95 14.95 -2.98
CA LEU A 153 1.01 16.03 -3.23
C LEU A 153 1.11 16.44 -4.70
N THR A 154 0.22 15.90 -5.53
CA THR A 154 0.26 16.10 -6.99
C THR A 154 -0.44 17.39 -7.40
N LYS A 155 -0.23 17.80 -8.66
CA LYS A 155 -0.81 19.03 -9.24
C LYS A 155 -0.36 20.28 -8.49
N ALA A 156 0.90 20.31 -8.06
CA ALA A 156 1.48 21.47 -7.37
C ALA A 156 1.37 22.76 -8.19
N ASP A 157 1.35 22.65 -9.52
CA ASP A 157 1.12 23.75 -10.46
C ASP A 157 -0.23 24.47 -10.28
N LEU A 158 -1.22 23.83 -9.66
CA LEU A 158 -2.53 24.40 -9.39
C LEU A 158 -2.64 25.04 -7.99
N CYS A 159 -1.59 24.94 -7.17
CA CYS A 159 -1.61 25.36 -5.78
C CYS A 159 -0.51 26.39 -5.48
N PRO A 160 -0.86 27.70 -5.40
CA PRO A 160 0.10 28.75 -5.07
C PRO A 160 0.71 28.62 -3.66
N ASP A 161 0.06 27.86 -2.77
CA ASP A 161 0.43 27.71 -1.34
C ASP A 161 0.79 26.24 -1.02
N ALA A 162 1.54 25.59 -1.91
CA ALA A 162 1.93 24.20 -1.75
C ALA A 162 2.76 23.95 -0.48
N ASP A 163 3.63 24.89 -0.09
CA ASP A 163 4.48 24.77 1.10
C ASP A 163 3.67 24.68 2.41
N SER A 164 2.60 25.48 2.53
CA SER A 164 1.67 25.42 3.66
C SER A 164 0.96 24.06 3.71
N LYS A 165 0.60 23.50 2.55
CA LYS A 165 -0.04 22.18 2.44
C LYS A 165 0.90 21.02 2.75
N ILE A 166 2.18 21.15 2.40
CA ILE A 166 3.24 20.22 2.83
C ILE A 166 3.34 20.25 4.36
N ALA A 167 3.49 21.44 4.96
CA ALA A 167 3.61 21.57 6.41
C ALA A 167 2.37 21.03 7.16
N GLU A 168 1.17 21.24 6.61
CA GLU A 168 -0.09 20.69 7.12
C GLU A 168 -0.05 19.15 7.14
N MET A 169 0.42 18.52 6.06
CA MET A 169 0.55 17.06 5.95
C MET A 169 1.66 16.49 6.83
N GLU A 170 2.83 17.14 6.88
CA GLU A 170 3.94 16.71 7.75
C GLU A 170 3.55 16.73 9.23
N SER A 171 2.76 17.74 9.64
CA SER A 171 2.22 17.83 10.99
C SER A 171 1.23 16.71 11.31
N ALA A 172 0.50 16.22 10.30
CA ALA A 172 -0.44 15.10 10.44
C ALA A 172 0.24 13.73 10.33
N ALA A 173 1.38 13.65 9.63
CA ALA A 173 2.11 12.42 9.35
C ALA A 173 3.59 12.51 9.81
N PRO A 174 3.87 12.61 11.12
CA PRO A 174 5.24 12.75 11.61
C PRO A 174 6.14 11.58 11.19
N GLY A 175 7.32 11.90 10.64
CA GLY A 175 8.29 10.91 10.20
C GLY A 175 7.96 10.24 8.86
N VAL A 176 6.97 10.74 8.13
CA VAL A 176 6.69 10.37 6.74
C VAL A 176 7.13 11.51 5.84
N SER A 177 7.87 11.19 4.77
CA SER A 177 8.28 12.19 3.79
C SER A 177 7.09 12.68 2.97
N VAL A 178 7.00 14.00 2.77
CA VAL A 178 5.95 14.64 1.98
C VAL A 178 6.59 15.41 0.83
N HIS A 179 6.18 15.11 -0.40
CA HIS A 179 6.71 15.76 -1.60
C HIS A 179 5.58 16.34 -2.44
N ALA A 180 5.65 17.64 -2.73
CA ALA A 180 4.83 18.24 -3.78
C ALA A 180 5.48 18.06 -5.15
N VAL A 181 4.68 17.66 -6.14
CA VAL A 181 5.13 17.35 -7.49
C VAL A 181 4.13 17.86 -8.54
N SER A 182 4.66 18.23 -9.71
CA SER A 182 3.84 18.47 -10.91
C SER A 182 4.38 17.65 -12.07
N ALA A 183 3.65 16.58 -12.41
CA ALA A 183 3.95 15.78 -13.60
C ALA A 183 3.79 16.58 -14.91
N LEU A 184 2.97 17.64 -14.91
CA LEU A 184 2.75 18.49 -16.08
C LEU A 184 3.93 19.46 -16.31
N GLN A 185 4.45 20.04 -15.22
CA GLN A 185 5.59 20.96 -15.28
C GLN A 185 6.95 20.27 -15.16
N ASP A 186 6.96 18.94 -14.97
CA ASP A 186 8.17 18.13 -14.74
C ASP A 186 8.92 18.54 -13.46
N GLU A 187 8.18 18.87 -12.40
CA GLU A 187 8.71 19.38 -11.13
C GLU A 187 8.67 18.33 -10.01
N GLY A 188 9.77 18.23 -9.26
CA GLY A 188 9.87 17.38 -8.07
C GLY A 188 10.27 15.93 -8.34
N ARG A 189 10.65 15.59 -9.58
CA ARG A 189 11.10 14.23 -9.98
C ARG A 189 12.33 13.82 -9.18
N GLU A 190 13.26 14.73 -9.00
CA GLU A 190 14.52 14.56 -8.29
C GLU A 190 14.32 14.12 -6.83
N LYS A 191 13.22 14.56 -6.21
CA LYS A 191 12.86 14.18 -4.83
C LYS A 191 12.36 12.73 -4.74
N LEU A 192 11.93 12.14 -5.85
CA LEU A 192 11.40 10.78 -5.89
C LEU A 192 12.48 9.73 -6.19
N LEU A 193 13.59 10.13 -6.82
CA LEU A 193 14.69 9.22 -7.18
C LEU A 193 15.21 8.35 -6.02
N PRO A 194 15.30 8.82 -4.76
CA PRO A 194 15.75 7.98 -3.64
C PRO A 194 14.87 6.75 -3.34
N TYR A 195 13.61 6.75 -3.81
CA TYR A 195 12.67 5.64 -3.61
C TYR A 195 12.56 4.74 -4.86
N ILE A 196 13.17 5.15 -5.97
CA ILE A 196 13.01 4.56 -7.31
C ILE A 196 14.41 4.19 -7.86
N GLY A 197 15.23 3.57 -7.02
CA GLY A 197 16.53 3.01 -7.38
C GLY A 197 16.41 1.62 -8.00
N GLU A 198 17.52 1.11 -8.57
CA GLU A 198 17.58 -0.23 -9.13
C GLU A 198 17.07 -1.30 -8.14
N GLY A 199 16.13 -2.11 -8.60
CA GLY A 199 15.52 -3.17 -7.78
C GLY A 199 14.48 -2.71 -6.76
N GLN A 200 14.30 -1.41 -6.51
CA GLN A 200 13.26 -0.90 -5.62
C GLN A 200 11.89 -0.94 -6.29
N THR A 201 10.92 -1.50 -5.58
CA THR A 201 9.54 -1.66 -6.02
C THR A 201 8.65 -0.62 -5.37
N VAL A 202 7.96 0.15 -6.19
CA VAL A 202 7.02 1.18 -5.75
C VAL A 202 5.62 0.91 -6.25
N ALA A 203 4.63 1.33 -5.48
CA ALA A 203 3.23 1.30 -5.89
C ALA A 203 2.56 2.63 -5.54
N LEU A 204 1.45 2.95 -6.21
CA LEU A 204 0.70 4.19 -5.98
C LEU A 204 -0.72 3.88 -5.50
N THR A 205 -1.16 4.55 -4.46
CA THR A 205 -2.55 4.51 -3.97
C THR A 205 -3.05 5.91 -3.66
N GLY A 206 -4.35 6.12 -3.69
CA GLY A 206 -4.96 7.43 -3.51
C GLY A 206 -6.37 7.49 -4.07
N SER A 207 -7.04 8.63 -3.90
CA SER A 207 -8.39 8.85 -4.42
C SER A 207 -8.46 8.79 -5.95
N SER A 208 -9.66 8.57 -6.49
CA SER A 208 -9.87 8.68 -7.94
C SER A 208 -9.62 10.12 -8.39
N GLY A 209 -8.91 10.31 -9.50
CA GLY A 209 -8.63 11.65 -10.04
C GLY A 209 -7.48 12.43 -9.39
N CYS A 210 -6.79 11.87 -8.38
CA CYS A 210 -5.60 12.49 -7.77
C CYS A 210 -4.33 12.44 -8.65
N GLY A 211 -4.40 11.90 -9.88
CA GLY A 211 -3.30 11.94 -10.84
C GLY A 211 -2.34 10.73 -10.82
N LYS A 212 -2.71 9.60 -10.21
CA LYS A 212 -1.87 8.37 -10.18
C LYS A 212 -1.41 7.90 -11.57
N SER A 213 -2.33 7.81 -12.54
CA SER A 213 -1.96 7.38 -13.91
C SER A 213 -1.04 8.40 -14.59
N THR A 214 -1.27 9.69 -14.37
CA THR A 214 -0.37 10.76 -14.84
C THR A 214 1.02 10.61 -14.22
N MET A 215 1.10 10.31 -12.92
CA MET A 215 2.36 10.05 -12.22
C MET A 215 3.09 8.82 -12.78
N VAL A 216 2.38 7.71 -12.99
CA VAL A 216 2.97 6.50 -13.60
C VAL A 216 3.57 6.85 -14.95
N ASN A 217 2.82 7.52 -15.84
CA ASN A 217 3.30 7.91 -17.16
C ASN A 217 4.52 8.83 -17.11
N TRP A 218 4.51 9.77 -16.18
CA TRP A 218 5.60 10.72 -15.99
C TRP A 218 6.89 10.02 -15.52
N LEU A 219 6.78 9.09 -14.57
CA LEU A 219 7.89 8.28 -14.09
C LEU A 219 8.43 7.34 -15.17
N CYS A 220 7.56 6.72 -15.98
CA CYS A 220 7.94 5.89 -17.14
C CYS A 220 8.71 6.65 -18.22
N GLY A 221 8.75 7.98 -18.16
CA GLY A 221 9.22 8.81 -19.27
C GLY A 221 8.16 8.94 -20.35
N LYS A 222 8.07 10.13 -20.95
CA LYS A 222 7.00 10.62 -21.83
C LYS A 222 6.67 9.76 -23.09
N ASN A 223 7.36 8.63 -23.31
CA ASN A 223 7.32 7.85 -24.57
C ASN A 223 6.89 6.37 -24.47
N LEU A 224 6.61 5.79 -23.29
CA LEU A 224 6.19 4.37 -23.23
C LEU A 224 4.69 4.14 -23.52
N GLN A 225 3.84 5.17 -23.43
CA GLN A 225 2.40 5.04 -23.73
C GLN A 225 2.00 5.34 -25.18
N ILE A 226 2.82 6.02 -25.97
CA ILE A 226 2.51 6.24 -27.40
C ILE A 226 2.50 4.91 -28.18
N THR A 227 3.15 3.85 -27.67
CA THR A 227 3.13 2.51 -28.29
C THR A 227 1.95 1.62 -27.88
N GLN A 228 1.13 2.00 -26.89
CA GLN A 228 -0.11 1.27 -26.59
C GLN A 228 -1.38 1.95 -27.17
N ASP A 229 -1.25 3.19 -27.66
CA ASP A 229 -2.38 4.01 -28.13
C ASP A 229 -2.94 3.66 -29.52
N VAL A 230 -2.47 2.60 -30.18
CA VAL A 230 -3.08 2.13 -31.44
C VAL A 230 -3.23 0.60 -31.45
N ARG A 231 -4.08 0.08 -30.57
CA ARG A 231 -4.97 -1.02 -30.98
C ARG A 231 -6.31 -0.40 -31.32
N GLU A 232 -6.44 -0.01 -32.58
CA GLU A 232 -7.72 0.39 -33.19
C GLU A 232 -8.77 -0.67 -32.88
N GLY A 233 -9.78 -0.29 -32.10
CA GLY A 233 -10.88 -1.19 -31.83
C GLY A 233 -11.72 -0.93 -30.58
N ASP A 234 -11.84 0.29 -30.05
CA ASP A 234 -13.11 0.67 -29.41
C ASP A 234 -13.22 2.19 -29.19
N SER A 235 -14.02 2.83 -30.03
CA SER A 235 -14.26 4.27 -30.05
C SER A 235 -15.26 4.69 -28.97
N ARG A 236 -14.99 4.41 -27.69
CA ARG A 236 -15.68 5.03 -26.55
C ARG A 236 -14.72 5.15 -25.36
N GLY A 237 -14.36 6.39 -25.04
CA GLY A 237 -13.45 6.77 -23.94
C GLY A 237 -13.71 5.99 -22.64
N ARG A 238 -12.87 4.99 -22.41
CA ARG A 238 -12.67 4.27 -21.15
C ARG A 238 -11.24 3.75 -21.19
N HIS A 239 -10.32 4.51 -20.61
CA HIS A 239 -8.97 4.02 -20.33
C HIS A 239 -9.05 2.96 -19.22
N THR A 240 -9.55 1.78 -19.56
CA THR A 240 -9.64 0.63 -18.65
C THR A 240 -8.45 -0.26 -18.91
N THR A 241 -7.32 0.03 -18.25
CA THR A 241 -6.18 -0.89 -18.18
C THR A 241 -6.61 -2.10 -17.36
N THR A 242 -7.11 -3.16 -18.01
CA THR A 242 -7.67 -4.36 -17.35
C THR A 242 -6.62 -5.35 -16.86
N HIS A 243 -5.34 -5.09 -17.11
CA HIS A 243 -4.24 -6.00 -16.75
C HIS A 243 -3.44 -5.44 -15.58
N ARG A 244 -3.06 -6.36 -14.68
CA ARG A 244 -2.26 -6.08 -13.50
C ARG A 244 -0.80 -6.36 -13.89
N GLU A 245 0.04 -5.33 -13.96
CA GLU A 245 1.41 -5.50 -14.46
C GLU A 245 2.45 -4.78 -13.58
N LEU A 246 3.64 -5.36 -13.55
CA LEU A 246 4.85 -4.81 -12.96
C LEU A 246 5.84 -4.51 -14.08
N PHE A 247 6.36 -3.27 -14.13
CA PHE A 247 7.32 -2.86 -15.15
C PHE A 247 8.47 -2.04 -14.56
N VAL A 248 9.63 -2.15 -15.20
CA VAL A 248 10.86 -1.44 -14.83
C VAL A 248 10.85 -0.05 -15.45
N LEU A 249 11.27 0.95 -14.67
CA LEU A 249 11.39 2.33 -15.12
C LEU A 249 12.73 2.60 -15.79
N PRO A 250 12.82 3.58 -16.71
CA PRO A 250 14.07 3.90 -17.41
C PRO A 250 15.23 4.27 -16.49
N ASP A 251 14.93 4.97 -15.39
CA ASP A 251 15.92 5.46 -14.42
C ASP A 251 16.27 4.41 -13.35
N GLY A 252 15.79 3.17 -13.50
CA GLY A 252 15.79 2.16 -12.45
C GLY A 252 14.51 2.21 -11.61
N GLY A 253 14.31 1.21 -10.78
CA GLY A 253 13.08 1.03 -10.01
C GLY A 253 11.95 0.39 -10.80
N ILE A 254 10.92 -0.01 -10.08
CA ILE A 254 9.87 -0.91 -10.55
C ILE A 254 8.53 -0.38 -10.09
N ILE A 255 7.58 -0.18 -11.00
CA ILE A 255 6.21 0.22 -10.64
C ILE A 255 5.28 -0.98 -10.70
N VAL A 256 4.42 -1.07 -9.69
CA VAL A 256 3.23 -1.93 -9.70
C VAL A 256 2.00 -1.07 -10.01
N ASP A 257 1.39 -1.27 -11.18
CA ASP A 257 0.10 -0.66 -11.56
C ASP A 257 -0.94 -1.76 -11.72
N THR A 258 -1.81 -1.87 -10.72
CA THR A 258 -2.95 -2.79 -10.79
C THR A 258 -4.24 -2.02 -10.51
N PRO A 259 -5.36 -2.34 -11.18
CA PRO A 259 -6.63 -1.68 -10.93
C PRO A 259 -7.07 -1.69 -9.45
N GLY A 260 -6.68 -2.73 -8.69
CA GLY A 260 -6.96 -2.85 -7.26
C GLY A 260 -6.27 -1.80 -6.38
N MET A 261 -5.13 -1.25 -6.82
CA MET A 261 -4.43 -0.16 -6.13
C MET A 261 -5.14 1.19 -6.28
N ARG A 262 -6.01 1.33 -7.29
CA ARG A 262 -6.66 2.61 -7.63
C ARG A 262 -7.90 2.92 -6.78
N GLU A 263 -8.45 1.90 -6.12
CA GLU A 263 -9.67 1.95 -5.30
C GLU A 263 -9.49 1.20 -3.97
N LEU A 264 -8.37 1.41 -3.27
CA LEU A 264 -8.24 0.99 -1.87
C LEU A 264 -9.21 1.85 -1.05
N GLN A 265 -10.50 1.49 -1.09
CA GLN A 265 -11.54 2.09 -0.28
C GLN A 265 -11.21 1.76 1.16
N LEU A 266 -10.84 2.79 1.92
CA LEU A 266 -10.73 2.69 3.36
C LEU A 266 -12.15 2.71 3.91
N TRP A 267 -12.64 1.54 4.29
CA TRP A 267 -13.93 1.42 4.95
C TRP A 267 -13.80 2.10 6.31
N GLU A 268 -14.67 3.08 6.53
CA GLU A 268 -14.90 3.71 7.82
C GLU A 268 -15.27 2.62 8.80
N ASP A 269 -14.45 2.39 9.84
CA ASP A 269 -14.89 2.02 11.20
C ASP A 269 -13.69 1.85 12.14
N GLU A 270 -13.94 2.06 13.44
CA GLU A 270 -13.01 2.08 14.58
C GLU A 270 -12.18 0.78 14.80
N GLY A 271 -12.26 -0.21 13.90
CA GLY A 271 -11.58 -1.51 13.97
C GLY A 271 -10.41 -1.71 12.99
N GLY A 272 -9.97 -0.67 12.28
CA GLY A 272 -8.89 -0.78 11.29
C GLY A 272 -7.54 -1.25 11.86
N LEU A 273 -7.27 -0.97 13.13
CA LEU A 273 -6.08 -1.42 13.87
C LEU A 273 -6.13 -2.93 14.18
N ASP A 274 -7.29 -3.46 14.58
CA ASP A 274 -7.46 -4.88 14.89
C ASP A 274 -7.44 -5.76 13.65
N LEU A 275 -7.92 -5.24 12.51
CA LEU A 275 -7.83 -5.95 11.23
C LEU A 275 -6.40 -6.00 10.69
N ALA A 276 -5.66 -4.91 10.86
CA ALA A 276 -4.28 -4.73 10.40
C ALA A 276 -3.25 -5.63 11.08
N PHE A 277 -3.47 -5.87 12.36
CA PHE A 277 -2.60 -6.64 13.22
C PHE A 277 -3.37 -7.81 13.82
N SER A 278 -4.22 -8.46 13.01
CA SER A 278 -5.03 -9.60 13.45
C SER A 278 -4.18 -10.78 13.93
N ASP A 279 -2.97 -10.91 13.41
CA ASP A 279 -1.90 -11.77 13.93
C ASP A 279 -1.55 -11.43 15.38
N ILE A 280 -1.29 -10.15 15.67
CA ILE A 280 -0.97 -9.67 17.03
C ILE A 280 -2.21 -9.67 17.93
N SER A 281 -3.37 -9.20 17.48
CA SER A 281 -4.62 -9.20 18.24
C SER A 281 -5.09 -10.63 18.55
N GLY A 282 -4.87 -11.58 17.63
CA GLY A 282 -5.13 -13.01 17.86
C GLY A 282 -4.21 -13.62 18.93
N LEU A 283 -2.92 -13.25 18.93
CA LEU A 283 -1.97 -13.61 19.99
C LEU A 283 -2.27 -12.89 21.31
N ALA A 284 -2.74 -11.64 21.25
CA ALA A 284 -3.07 -10.82 22.40
C ALA A 284 -4.19 -11.43 23.27
N ILE A 285 -5.14 -12.16 22.66
CA ILE A 285 -6.18 -12.92 23.39
C ILE A 285 -5.57 -13.93 24.37
N LYS A 286 -4.40 -14.49 24.05
CA LYS A 286 -3.68 -15.45 24.89
C LYS A 286 -2.77 -14.79 25.92
N CYS A 287 -2.68 -13.46 25.95
CA CYS A 287 -1.90 -12.77 26.96
C CYS A 287 -2.51 -12.99 28.34
N ARG A 288 -1.64 -13.08 29.35
CA ARG A 288 -2.04 -13.20 30.76
C ARG A 288 -2.94 -12.05 31.23
N PHE A 289 -2.72 -10.85 30.69
CA PHE A 289 -3.44 -9.63 31.05
C PHE A 289 -4.26 -9.12 29.87
N SER A 290 -5.53 -8.75 30.12
CA SER A 290 -6.45 -8.22 29.11
C SER A 290 -6.11 -6.81 28.62
N ASN A 291 -5.27 -6.08 29.35
CA ASN A 291 -4.79 -4.73 29.01
C ASN A 291 -3.28 -4.71 28.71
N CYS A 292 -2.75 -5.80 28.17
CA CYS A 292 -1.34 -5.92 27.83
C CYS A 292 -0.97 -4.91 26.73
N SER A 293 0.06 -4.09 26.97
CA SER A 293 0.67 -3.17 25.99
C SER A 293 1.71 -3.85 25.09
N HIS A 294 1.99 -5.13 25.36
CA HIS A 294 2.96 -5.96 24.65
C HIS A 294 4.35 -5.35 24.64
N GLU A 295 4.78 -4.68 25.72
CA GLU A 295 6.10 -4.04 25.83
C GLU A 295 7.07 -4.85 26.66
N ARG A 296 6.67 -5.21 27.88
CA ARG A 296 7.54 -5.85 28.90
C ARG A 296 6.79 -6.80 29.83
N GLU A 297 5.50 -7.02 29.59
CA GLU A 297 4.64 -7.76 30.50
C GLU A 297 4.98 -9.25 30.54
N GLU A 298 5.05 -9.81 31.74
CA GLU A 298 5.23 -11.24 31.94
C GLU A 298 3.99 -12.02 31.48
N GLY A 299 4.21 -13.11 30.73
CA GLY A 299 3.13 -13.91 30.14
C GLY A 299 2.43 -13.21 28.96
N CYS A 300 3.16 -12.32 28.26
CA CYS A 300 2.71 -11.75 27.00
C CYS A 300 2.98 -12.74 25.85
N ALA A 301 1.91 -13.34 25.32
CA ALA A 301 1.97 -14.25 24.19
C ALA A 301 2.53 -13.61 22.90
N VAL A 302 2.37 -12.29 22.73
CA VAL A 302 2.92 -11.54 21.59
C VAL A 302 4.45 -11.44 21.68
N LEU A 303 5.01 -11.18 22.87
CA LEU A 303 6.46 -11.13 23.07
C LEU A 303 7.09 -12.52 22.92
N GLU A 304 6.41 -13.55 23.41
CA GLU A 304 6.80 -14.95 23.22
C GLU A 304 6.85 -15.32 21.73
N ALA A 305 5.82 -14.96 20.96
CA ALA A 305 5.79 -15.17 19.51
C ALA A 305 6.96 -14.48 18.77
N VAL A 306 7.42 -13.31 19.25
CA VAL A 306 8.62 -12.67 18.68
C VAL A 306 9.89 -13.45 19.03
N GLN A 307 10.00 -13.97 20.25
CA GLN A 307 11.16 -14.76 20.67
C GLN A 307 11.26 -16.11 19.96
N THR A 308 10.12 -16.75 19.66
CA THR A 308 10.07 -18.02 18.93
C THR A 308 10.17 -17.84 17.42
N GLY A 309 10.13 -16.60 16.92
CA GLY A 309 10.16 -16.28 15.49
C GLY A 309 8.82 -16.47 14.76
N GLU A 310 7.73 -16.73 15.48
CA GLU A 310 6.37 -16.77 14.94
C GLU A 310 5.89 -15.38 14.49
N LEU A 311 6.40 -14.31 15.14
CA LEU A 311 6.13 -12.92 14.78
C LEU A 311 7.45 -12.16 14.55
N GLU A 312 7.59 -11.46 13.42
CA GLU A 312 8.78 -10.65 13.17
C GLU A 312 8.87 -9.45 14.13
N GLU A 313 10.04 -9.17 14.70
CA GLU A 313 10.23 -8.05 15.63
C GLU A 313 9.86 -6.70 15.00
N LYS A 314 10.17 -6.51 13.71
CA LYS A 314 9.75 -5.31 12.96
C LYS A 314 8.24 -5.13 12.94
N ARG A 315 7.47 -6.23 12.88
CA ARG A 315 5.99 -6.20 12.89
C ARG A 315 5.47 -5.65 14.22
N LEU A 316 6.04 -6.11 15.34
CA LEU A 316 5.68 -5.62 16.68
C LEU A 316 6.09 -4.16 16.90
N ILE A 317 7.26 -3.75 16.38
CA ILE A 317 7.69 -2.35 16.43
C ILE A 317 6.69 -1.44 15.70
N ASN A 318 6.25 -1.85 14.51
CA ASN A 318 5.26 -1.12 13.73
C ASN A 318 3.92 -1.02 14.48
N TYR A 319 3.43 -2.14 15.04
CA TYR A 319 2.22 -2.16 15.86
C TYR A 319 2.24 -1.12 16.98
N ARG A 320 3.29 -1.15 17.82
CA ARG A 320 3.42 -0.21 18.95
C ARG A 320 3.53 1.24 18.49
N LYS A 321 4.13 1.48 17.32
CA LYS A 321 4.20 2.83 16.73
C LYS A 321 2.80 3.29 16.33
N THR A 322 2.05 2.47 15.60
CA THR A 322 0.67 2.76 15.18
C THR A 322 -0.27 2.95 16.37
N GLN A 323 -0.16 2.13 17.41
CA GLN A 323 -0.98 2.23 18.63
C GLN A 323 -0.75 3.58 19.34
N ARG A 324 0.51 4.01 19.46
CA ARG A 324 0.88 5.32 20.02
C ARG A 324 0.35 6.47 19.19
N GLU A 325 0.40 6.36 17.86
CA GLU A 325 -0.13 7.36 16.93
C GLU A 325 -1.66 7.48 17.06
N VAL A 326 -2.40 6.37 17.10
CA VAL A 326 -3.87 6.40 17.27
C VAL A 326 -4.28 6.98 18.63
N LEU A 327 -3.60 6.59 19.71
CA LEU A 327 -3.84 7.17 21.03
C LEU A 327 -3.56 8.68 21.05
N TYR A 328 -2.51 9.13 20.37
CA TYR A 328 -2.20 10.55 20.24
C TYR A 328 -3.30 11.30 19.49
N GLN A 329 -3.79 10.76 18.37
CA GLN A 329 -4.86 11.39 17.57
C GLN A 329 -6.19 11.43 18.34
N ASN A 330 -6.60 10.34 18.99
CA ASN A 330 -7.81 10.29 19.80
C ASN A 330 -7.79 11.36 20.91
N ASN A 331 -6.64 11.53 21.55
CA ASN A 331 -6.45 12.56 22.58
C ASN A 331 -6.50 14.00 21.99
N LYS A 332 -5.95 14.21 20.79
CA LYS A 332 -6.02 15.48 20.07
C LYS A 332 -7.46 15.82 19.68
N GLU A 333 -8.21 14.86 19.15
CA GLU A 333 -9.62 15.02 18.82
C GLU A 333 -10.50 15.29 20.04
N ALA A 334 -10.30 14.55 21.14
CA ALA A 334 -11.02 14.78 22.38
C ALA A 334 -10.78 16.19 22.93
N LYS A 335 -9.55 16.72 22.81
CA LYS A 335 -9.23 18.10 23.18
C LYS A 335 -9.89 19.13 22.26
N LEU A 336 -9.92 18.89 20.95
CA LEU A 336 -10.56 19.78 19.98
C LEU A 336 -12.08 19.81 20.15
N LYS A 337 -12.73 18.65 20.34
CA LYS A 337 -14.17 18.54 20.64
C LYS A 337 -14.55 19.23 21.95
N ARG A 338 -13.70 19.13 22.99
CA ARG A 338 -13.90 19.87 24.25
C ARG A 338 -13.77 21.38 24.07
N LYS A 339 -12.81 21.85 23.26
CA LYS A 339 -12.64 23.28 22.94
C LYS A 339 -13.81 23.84 22.12
N SER A 340 -14.29 23.12 21.11
CA SER A 340 -15.44 23.56 20.30
C SER A 340 -16.75 23.55 21.09
N ALA A 341 -16.98 22.53 21.93
CA ALA A 341 -18.13 22.51 22.83
C ALA A 341 -18.11 23.65 23.86
N ALA A 342 -16.92 24.04 24.33
CA ALA A 342 -16.75 25.19 25.23
C ALA A 342 -16.98 26.53 24.52
N SER A 343 -16.52 26.71 23.27
CA SER A 343 -16.75 27.95 22.51
C SER A 343 -18.22 28.16 22.14
N THR A 344 -18.94 27.08 21.81
CA THR A 344 -20.37 27.17 21.47
C THR A 344 -21.22 27.60 22.67
N LYS A 345 -20.91 27.10 23.88
CA LYS A 345 -21.57 27.51 25.14
C LYS A 345 -21.33 28.98 25.51
N VAL A 346 -20.18 29.55 25.14
CA VAL A 346 -19.86 30.97 25.40
C VAL A 346 -20.56 31.91 24.40
N SER A 347 -20.82 31.45 23.17
CA SER A 347 -21.56 32.24 22.17
C SER A 347 -23.07 32.33 22.47
N SER A 348 -23.68 31.27 23.00
CA SER A 348 -25.12 31.23 23.29
C SER A 348 -25.53 32.04 24.52
N SER A 349 -24.58 32.43 25.39
CA SER A 349 -24.86 33.25 26.58
C SER A 349 -24.79 34.76 26.31
N ARG A 350 -24.28 35.21 25.15
CA ARG A 350 -24.17 36.63 24.79
C ARG A 350 -25.33 37.20 23.96
N THR A 351 -26.30 36.39 23.53
CA THR A 351 -27.40 36.80 22.63
C THR A 351 -28.78 36.87 23.29
N ARG A 352 -28.87 37.26 24.57
CA ARG A 352 -30.14 37.64 25.21
C ARG A 352 -30.08 39.03 25.81
N GLY A 353 -30.50 40.01 25.00
CA GLY A 353 -30.82 41.34 25.47
C GLY A 353 -30.52 42.38 24.40
N TYR A 354 -31.52 42.73 23.59
CA TYR A 354 -31.85 44.13 23.26
C TYR A 354 -33.20 44.12 22.52
N GLY A 355 -34.18 44.82 23.09
CA GLY A 355 -35.57 44.81 22.67
C GLY A 355 -35.91 45.78 21.55
N TRP A 356 -36.94 45.43 20.79
CA TRP A 356 -37.69 46.33 19.91
C TRP A 356 -39.15 45.86 19.87
N ARG A 357 -40.00 46.46 20.70
CA ARG A 357 -41.45 46.49 20.49
C ARG A 357 -41.96 47.84 20.97
N LYS A 358 -42.11 48.76 20.01
CA LYS A 358 -42.91 49.97 20.16
C LYS A 358 -43.66 50.19 18.84
N GLU A 359 -44.96 50.38 19.01
CA GLU A 359 -45.89 51.11 18.15
C GLU A 359 -46.19 50.55 16.75
N LEU A 360 -47.41 50.05 16.55
CA LEU A 360 -48.48 50.74 15.82
C LEU A 360 -49.71 49.82 15.72
N ASP A 361 -50.87 50.30 16.22
CA ASP A 361 -52.20 50.14 15.60
C ASP A 361 -53.27 50.80 16.49
N GLU A 362 -53.28 52.14 16.46
CA GLU A 362 -54.51 52.93 16.42
C GLU A 362 -54.43 53.72 15.11
N TYR A 363 -55.15 53.29 14.08
CA TYR A 363 -55.94 54.06 13.10
C TYR A 363 -56.44 53.18 11.96
#